data_AF-A0A196SMG4-F1
#
_entry.id   AF-A0A196SMG4-F1
#
_cell.length_a   1.000
_cell.length_b   1.000
_cell.length_c   1.000
_cell.angle_alpha   90.00
_cell.angle_beta   90.00
_cell.angle_gamma   90.00
#
_symmetry.space_group_name_H-M   'P 1'
#
loop_
_entity.id
_entity.type
_entity.pdbx_description
1 polymer ?
#
loop_
_entity_poly.entity_id
_entity_poly.type
_entity_poly.pdbx_seq_one_letter_code
_entity_poly.pdbx_strand_id
1 'polypeptide(L)'
;MTGGAEFVKYMNEEYIPFVEKHANDSSNIIVYAKRGTTGMAGQISGMCDVLFLSILNDRVFKYYSPGVPPHFFSFPLFNITYPVKLQSNSVSERMFNRRGDMNATISHTIEFDNLDFGYVGIFEEGVLNKAYPGSLMISSLHMFAMHTATLEVYQPKLRIMFGGIIPNSILTSDRWYDICIPSLFQPSEYSLRFLKPYLDIFKKHKVLGIHVRSGGSTANWKDGDYFKVTTSVVKKHQPLIHSILRKHPNMRIFLSTDSDKVEAFVKGIYGKKLIYVKEFPRSHVGKNPSEESLMRSYMDLYLLGQCDYLLLTRRSGYSRMGRAFNMKKAPIFYFKV
;
A
#
# COMPACT_ATOMS: atom_id res chain seq x y z
N MET A 1 10.60 5.00 -11.57
CA MET A 1 9.93 5.93 -10.62
C MET A 1 8.79 6.64 -11.33
N THR A 2 7.65 6.82 -10.66
CA THR A 2 6.53 7.66 -11.11
C THR A 2 6.61 9.01 -10.40
N GLY A 3 5.89 10.03 -10.89
CA GLY A 3 5.89 11.38 -10.32
C GLY A 3 6.00 12.47 -11.37
N GLY A 4 6.17 13.72 -10.93
CA GLY A 4 6.56 14.82 -11.83
C GLY A 4 8.01 14.67 -12.27
N ALA A 5 8.39 15.28 -13.40
CA ALA A 5 9.73 15.17 -13.97
C ALA A 5 10.84 15.53 -12.96
N GLU A 6 10.66 16.62 -12.21
CA GLU A 6 11.60 17.08 -11.19
C GLU A 6 11.77 16.07 -10.05
N PHE A 7 10.68 15.46 -9.59
CA PHE A 7 10.75 14.43 -8.55
C PHE A 7 11.48 13.18 -9.06
N VAL A 8 11.18 12.74 -10.29
CA VAL A 8 11.86 11.60 -10.89
C VAL A 8 13.35 11.89 -11.07
N LYS A 9 13.70 13.09 -11.51
CA LYS A 9 15.08 13.56 -11.63
C LYS A 9 15.79 13.52 -10.28
N TYR A 10 15.21 14.15 -9.26
CA TYR A 10 15.74 14.16 -7.89
C TYR A 10 15.99 12.73 -7.37
N MET A 11 15.03 11.82 -7.57
CA MET A 11 15.19 10.45 -7.10
C MET A 11 16.33 9.72 -7.80
N ASN A 12 16.50 9.90 -9.11
CA ASN A 12 17.53 9.22 -9.89
C ASN A 12 18.93 9.83 -9.71
N GLU A 13 19.02 11.15 -9.53
CA GLU A 13 20.30 11.87 -9.49
C GLU A 13 20.81 12.08 -8.05
N GLU A 14 19.92 12.16 -7.06
CA GLU A 14 20.29 12.47 -5.68
C GLU A 14 20.03 11.28 -4.74
N TYR A 15 18.77 10.87 -4.58
CA TYR A 15 18.40 9.94 -3.50
C TYR A 15 18.85 8.49 -3.73
N ILE A 16 18.65 7.94 -4.94
CA ILE A 16 19.08 6.57 -5.24
C ILE A 16 20.61 6.42 -5.14
N PRO A 17 21.42 7.31 -5.76
CA PRO A 17 22.88 7.29 -5.58
C PRO A 17 23.30 7.45 -4.11
N PHE A 18 22.61 8.29 -3.35
CA PHE A 18 22.84 8.44 -1.92
C PHE A 18 22.62 7.12 -1.17
N VAL A 19 21.51 6.41 -1.41
CA VAL A 19 21.20 5.12 -0.77
C VAL A 19 22.24 4.05 -1.11
N GLU A 20 22.68 3.99 -2.37
CA GLU A 20 23.70 3.05 -2.81
C GLU A 20 25.05 3.31 -2.11
N LYS A 21 25.46 4.58 -2.06
CA LYS A 21 26.72 4.99 -1.41
C LYS A 21 26.73 4.68 0.09
N HIS A 22 25.59 4.79 0.77
CA HIS A 22 25.48 4.62 2.22
C HIS A 22 24.83 3.28 2.62
N ALA A 23 24.71 2.32 1.71
CA ALA A 23 23.95 1.08 1.93
C ALA A 23 24.38 0.26 3.17
N ASN A 24 25.64 0.43 3.60
CA ASN A 24 26.27 -0.24 4.74
C ASN A 24 26.45 0.66 5.98
N ASP A 25 26.03 1.93 5.92
CA ASP A 25 26.11 2.85 7.05
C ASP A 25 24.96 2.59 8.02
N SER A 26 25.21 1.76 9.04
CA SER A 26 24.22 1.42 10.07
C SER A 26 23.79 2.61 10.93
N SER A 27 24.55 3.71 10.94
CA SER A 27 24.24 4.91 11.73
C SER A 27 23.26 5.86 11.02
N ASN A 28 22.97 5.64 9.74
CA ASN A 28 22.08 6.50 8.96
C ASN A 28 20.88 5.76 8.35
N ILE A 29 20.44 4.67 8.99
CA ILE A 29 19.31 3.86 8.55
C ILE A 29 18.00 4.34 9.17
N ILE A 30 16.92 4.28 8.38
CA ILE A 30 15.55 4.33 8.87
C ILE A 30 14.76 3.11 8.39
N VAL A 31 14.07 2.44 9.31
CA VAL A 31 13.42 1.14 9.05
C VAL A 31 11.93 1.22 9.29
N TYR A 32 11.13 0.83 8.30
CA TYR A 32 9.73 0.49 8.55
C TYR A 32 9.64 -0.90 9.18
N ALA A 33 8.94 -1.05 10.30
CA ALA A 33 8.65 -2.35 10.88
C ALA A 33 7.14 -2.57 11.07
N LYS A 34 6.64 -3.76 10.72
CA LYS A 34 5.23 -4.15 10.86
C LYS A 34 4.71 -3.90 12.28
N ARG A 35 3.56 -3.22 12.38
CA ARG A 35 2.84 -3.00 13.65
C ARG A 35 1.55 -3.84 13.74
N GLY A 36 1.30 -4.42 14.90
CA GLY A 36 0.02 -5.06 15.24
C GLY A 36 -0.44 -6.14 14.24
N THR A 37 -1.72 -6.07 13.87
CA THR A 37 -2.38 -6.96 12.92
C THR A 37 -2.55 -6.32 11.53
N THR A 38 -1.68 -5.36 11.19
CA THR A 38 -1.75 -4.64 9.92
C THR A 38 -1.57 -5.59 8.74
N GLY A 39 -2.54 -5.63 7.83
CA GLY A 39 -2.46 -6.40 6.59
C GLY A 39 -1.53 -5.76 5.55
N MET A 40 -1.38 -6.41 4.40
CA MET A 40 -0.48 -5.97 3.32
C MET A 40 -0.69 -4.50 2.92
N ALA A 41 -1.95 -4.05 2.77
CA ALA A 41 -2.25 -2.66 2.41
C ALA A 41 -1.69 -1.63 3.40
N GLY A 42 -1.81 -1.89 4.71
CA GLY A 42 -1.27 -0.99 5.73
C GLY A 42 0.25 -1.07 5.85
N GLN A 43 0.83 -2.25 5.60
CA GLN A 43 2.28 -2.42 5.51
C GLN A 43 2.87 -1.65 4.32
N ILE A 44 2.24 -1.73 3.14
CA ILE A 44 2.60 -0.94 1.95
C ILE A 44 2.53 0.56 2.23
N SER A 45 1.45 1.06 2.87
CA SER A 45 1.36 2.48 3.18
C SER A 45 2.40 2.93 4.20
N GLY A 46 2.66 2.14 5.25
CA GLY A 46 3.67 2.45 6.25
C GLY A 46 5.09 2.46 5.69
N MET A 47 5.40 1.52 4.77
CA MET A 47 6.65 1.55 4.01
C MET A 47 6.79 2.84 3.21
N CYS A 48 5.71 3.30 2.55
CA CYS A 48 5.72 4.57 1.84
C CYS A 48 5.92 5.77 2.78
N ASP A 49 5.30 5.78 3.95
CA ASP A 49 5.49 6.86 4.92
C ASP A 49 6.95 6.98 5.38
N VAL A 50 7.55 5.84 5.73
CA VAL A 50 8.94 5.80 6.18
C VAL A 50 9.92 6.10 5.04
N LEU A 51 9.63 5.66 3.81
CA LEU A 51 10.41 6.06 2.63
C LEU A 51 10.35 7.59 2.44
N PHE A 52 9.19 8.22 2.64
CA PHE A 52 9.07 9.68 2.55
C PHE A 52 9.96 10.40 3.56
N LEU A 53 9.90 10.00 4.84
CA LEU A 53 10.80 10.51 5.87
C LEU A 53 12.27 10.27 5.53
N SER A 54 12.58 9.11 4.97
CA SER A 54 13.92 8.74 4.55
C SER A 54 14.48 9.70 3.49
N ILE A 55 13.66 10.05 2.49
CA ILE A 55 14.01 11.02 1.45
C ILE A 55 14.18 12.43 2.03
N LEU A 56 13.29 12.83 2.93
CA LEU A 56 13.32 14.16 3.54
C LEU A 56 14.52 14.40 4.46
N ASN A 57 15.08 13.33 5.03
CA ASN A 57 16.14 13.39 6.03
C ASN A 57 17.46 12.79 5.57
N ASP A 58 17.58 12.45 4.28
CA ASP A 58 18.78 11.82 3.70
C ASP A 58 19.22 10.59 4.53
N ARG A 59 18.29 9.67 4.73
CA ARG A 59 18.51 8.38 5.39
C ARG A 59 18.40 7.23 4.40
N VAL A 60 19.03 6.11 4.76
CA VAL A 60 18.94 4.86 4.01
C VAL A 60 17.67 4.14 4.43
N PHE A 61 16.71 4.05 3.50
CA PHE A 61 15.46 3.34 3.74
C PHE A 61 15.68 1.83 3.78
N LYS A 62 15.19 1.20 4.85
CA LYS A 62 15.03 -0.26 4.92
C LYS A 62 13.61 -0.61 5.39
N TYR A 63 13.24 -1.88 5.24
CA TYR A 63 11.96 -2.37 5.74
C TYR A 63 12.07 -3.79 6.31
N TYR A 64 11.27 -4.05 7.34
CA TYR A 64 10.95 -5.37 7.84
C TYR A 64 9.43 -5.53 7.89
N SER A 65 8.88 -6.18 6.86
CA SER A 65 7.45 -6.26 6.63
C SER A 65 7.09 -7.66 6.13
N PRO A 66 6.81 -8.61 7.05
CA PRO A 66 6.45 -9.99 6.70
C PRO A 66 5.28 -10.13 5.73
N GLY A 67 4.33 -9.18 5.76
CA GLY A 67 3.20 -9.16 4.84
C GLY A 67 3.52 -8.55 3.46
N VAL A 68 4.77 -8.20 3.21
CA VAL A 68 5.29 -7.70 1.92
C VAL A 68 6.56 -8.49 1.59
N PRO A 69 6.44 -9.77 1.18
CA PRO A 69 7.59 -10.63 0.93
C PRO A 69 8.45 -10.08 -0.20
N PRO A 70 9.79 -10.00 -0.05
CA PRO A 70 10.64 -9.33 -1.03
C PRO A 70 10.57 -9.97 -2.42
N HIS A 71 10.43 -11.30 -2.50
CA HIS A 71 10.37 -12.01 -3.77
C HIS A 71 9.06 -11.77 -4.55
N PHE A 72 8.04 -11.13 -3.96
CA PHE A 72 6.84 -10.70 -4.70
C PHE A 72 7.09 -9.44 -5.53
N PHE A 73 8.13 -8.66 -5.20
CA PHE A 73 8.35 -7.32 -5.75
C PHE A 73 9.73 -7.19 -6.39
N SER A 74 9.82 -6.37 -7.42
CA SER A 74 11.08 -5.89 -8.00
C SER A 74 11.29 -4.46 -7.51
N PHE A 75 11.94 -4.31 -6.35
CA PHE A 75 12.17 -2.99 -5.78
C PHE A 75 13.23 -2.20 -6.58
N PRO A 76 13.00 -0.91 -6.87
CA PRO A 76 13.97 -0.07 -7.58
C PRO A 76 15.11 0.44 -6.68
N LEU A 77 15.05 0.19 -5.37
CA LEU A 77 16.03 0.66 -4.40
C LEU A 77 16.94 -0.49 -3.96
N PHE A 78 18.24 -0.21 -3.84
CA PHE A 78 19.24 -1.20 -3.48
C PHE A 78 19.11 -1.68 -2.02
N ASN A 79 19.14 -3.00 -1.82
CA ASN A 79 19.26 -3.64 -0.51
C ASN A 79 18.26 -3.12 0.56
N ILE A 80 16.99 -2.92 0.21
CA ILE A 80 16.02 -2.31 1.14
C ILE A 80 15.47 -3.23 2.23
N THR A 81 15.77 -4.52 2.23
CA THR A 81 15.31 -5.43 3.29
C THR A 81 16.20 -5.27 4.51
N TYR A 82 15.59 -5.06 5.69
CA TYR A 82 16.33 -5.07 6.95
C TYR A 82 16.57 -6.52 7.40
N PRO A 83 17.82 -6.92 7.72
CA PRO A 83 18.10 -8.27 8.18
C PRO A 83 17.61 -8.45 9.62
N VAL A 84 16.73 -9.42 9.83
CA VAL A 84 16.22 -9.80 11.16
C VAL A 84 16.56 -11.26 11.41
N LYS A 85 17.13 -11.57 12.57
CA LYS A 85 17.32 -12.96 12.98
C LYS A 85 16.01 -13.49 13.54
N LEU A 86 15.51 -14.56 12.95
CA LEU A 86 14.35 -15.27 13.44
C LEU A 86 14.80 -16.30 14.49
N GLN A 87 13.98 -16.49 15.52
CA GLN A 87 14.19 -17.47 16.58
C GLN A 87 13.95 -18.90 16.09
N SER A 88 13.10 -19.07 15.07
CA SER A 88 12.82 -20.33 14.39
C SER A 88 12.53 -20.13 12.89
N ASN A 89 12.61 -21.23 12.14
CA ASN A 89 12.24 -21.27 10.72
C ASN A 89 10.74 -21.52 10.47
N SER A 90 9.89 -21.39 11.50
CA SER A 90 8.46 -21.64 11.35
C SER A 90 7.82 -20.63 10.37
N VAL A 91 6.83 -21.09 9.60
CA VAL A 91 6.06 -20.21 8.68
C VAL A 91 5.37 -19.10 9.46
N SER A 92 4.81 -19.43 10.63
CA SER A 92 4.18 -18.45 11.53
C SER A 92 5.16 -17.35 11.92
N GLU A 93 6.39 -17.71 12.29
CA GLU A 93 7.39 -16.71 12.65
C GLU A 93 7.80 -15.86 11.43
N ARG A 94 8.10 -16.48 10.29
CA ARG A 94 8.48 -15.74 9.06
C ARG A 94 7.41 -14.75 8.60
N MET A 95 6.13 -15.06 8.79
CA MET A 95 5.00 -14.28 8.27
C MET A 95 4.33 -13.39 9.32
N PHE A 96 4.54 -13.64 10.61
CA PHE A 96 3.88 -12.91 11.69
C PHE A 96 4.83 -12.11 12.58
N ASN A 97 6.11 -12.47 12.65
CA ASN A 97 7.08 -11.84 13.55
C ASN A 97 7.12 -10.32 13.31
N ARG A 98 6.87 -9.55 14.37
CA ARG A 98 6.69 -8.10 14.25
C ARG A 98 8.02 -7.33 14.25
N ARG A 99 9.07 -7.85 14.91
CA ARG A 99 10.31 -7.11 15.20
C ARG A 99 11.58 -7.94 15.36
N GLY A 100 11.47 -9.24 15.58
CA GLY A 100 12.59 -10.14 15.88
C GLY A 100 13.53 -9.56 16.92
N ASP A 101 14.82 -9.48 16.58
CA ASP A 101 15.90 -8.90 17.37
C ASP A 101 16.22 -7.43 17.01
N MET A 102 15.37 -6.74 16.23
CA MET A 102 15.67 -5.39 15.74
C MET A 102 15.94 -4.38 16.86
N ASN A 103 15.28 -4.49 18.02
CA ASN A 103 15.52 -3.61 19.16
C ASN A 103 16.95 -3.69 19.72
N ALA A 104 17.69 -4.78 19.45
CA ALA A 104 19.08 -4.92 19.85
C ALA A 104 20.07 -4.26 18.87
N THR A 105 19.61 -3.92 17.66
CA THR A 105 20.46 -3.40 16.57
C THR A 105 20.10 -1.97 16.14
N ILE A 106 18.97 -1.45 16.63
CA ILE A 106 18.46 -0.12 16.29
C ILE A 106 18.56 0.83 17.50
N SER A 107 19.08 2.04 17.29
CA SER A 107 19.31 3.04 18.34
C SER A 107 18.02 3.66 18.86
N HIS A 108 17.06 3.95 17.98
CA HIS A 108 15.80 4.60 18.33
C HIS A 108 14.59 3.87 17.76
N THR A 109 13.50 3.84 18.53
CA THR A 109 12.24 3.20 18.13
C THR A 109 11.08 4.16 18.34
N ILE A 110 10.32 4.40 17.29
CA ILE A 110 9.08 5.17 17.30
C ILE A 110 7.90 4.27 16.98
N GLU A 111 6.85 4.42 17.78
CA GLU A 111 5.76 3.49 17.84
C GLU A 111 4.44 4.20 18.11
N PHE A 112 3.55 4.22 17.12
CA PHE A 112 2.26 4.90 17.29
C PHE A 112 1.06 4.19 16.68
N ASP A 113 -0.04 4.27 17.41
CA ASP A 113 -1.35 3.71 17.09
C ASP A 113 -2.38 4.77 16.68
N ASN A 114 -2.06 6.06 16.75
CA ASN A 114 -2.89 7.23 16.45
C ASN A 114 -2.05 8.30 15.71
N LEU A 115 -2.70 9.33 15.17
CA LEU A 115 -2.07 10.34 14.31
C LEU A 115 -1.36 11.48 15.06
N ASP A 116 -1.57 11.65 16.38
CA ASP A 116 -0.96 12.74 17.14
C ASP A 116 -0.14 12.19 18.31
N PHE A 117 1.18 12.20 18.13
CA PHE A 117 2.16 12.00 19.19
C PHE A 117 3.28 12.99 18.98
N GLY A 118 3.86 13.54 20.06
CA GLY A 118 4.91 14.55 20.00
C GLY A 118 6.25 14.06 19.49
N TYR A 119 6.28 13.49 18.28
CA TYR A 119 7.47 12.99 17.60
C TYR A 119 8.00 14.07 16.66
N VAL A 120 9.14 14.62 17.05
CA VAL A 120 9.87 15.67 16.34
C VAL A 120 10.24 15.21 14.93
N GLY A 121 9.93 16.03 13.93
CA GLY A 121 10.18 15.74 12.53
C GLY A 121 9.22 14.72 11.91
N ILE A 122 8.14 14.34 12.60
CA ILE A 122 7.05 13.51 12.04
C ILE A 122 5.71 14.23 12.19
N PHE A 123 5.39 14.67 13.42
CA PHE A 123 4.16 15.37 13.78
C PHE A 123 4.44 16.74 14.42
N GLU A 124 5.59 16.90 15.06
CA GLU A 124 6.06 18.17 15.63
C GLU A 124 7.20 18.76 14.83
N GLU A 125 7.33 20.09 14.82
CA GLU A 125 8.44 20.77 14.18
C GLU A 125 9.79 20.38 14.77
N GLY A 126 10.78 20.25 13.90
CA GLY A 126 12.17 20.06 14.28
C GLY A 126 12.91 19.02 13.44
N VAL A 127 14.22 18.94 13.66
CA VAL A 127 15.12 18.12 12.84
C VAL A 127 15.13 16.69 13.35
N LEU A 128 14.53 15.76 12.59
CA LEU A 128 14.48 14.32 12.92
C LEU A 128 15.86 13.75 13.25
N ASN A 129 16.88 14.08 12.45
CA ASN A 129 18.24 13.58 12.63
C ASN A 129 18.90 14.02 13.94
N LYS A 130 18.46 15.15 14.51
CA LYS A 130 18.92 15.62 15.82
C LYS A 130 18.15 14.95 16.96
N ALA A 131 16.86 14.73 16.77
CA ALA A 131 16.01 14.08 17.78
C ALA A 131 16.30 12.57 17.91
N TYR A 132 16.66 11.91 16.81
CA TYR A 132 16.88 10.46 16.73
C TYR A 132 18.22 10.15 16.00
N PRO A 133 19.37 10.49 16.58
CA PRO A 133 20.68 10.21 15.96
C PRO A 133 20.94 8.70 15.84
N GLY A 134 21.65 8.26 14.80
CA GLY A 134 21.84 6.82 14.58
C GLY A 134 20.65 6.17 13.86
N SER A 135 20.49 4.86 14.00
CA SER A 135 19.42 4.11 13.34
C SER A 135 18.06 4.34 14.00
N LEU A 136 17.01 4.43 13.18
CA LEU A 136 15.64 4.67 13.62
C LEU A 136 14.69 3.61 13.07
N MET A 137 13.90 2.97 13.93
CA MET A 137 12.78 2.12 13.55
C MET A 137 11.47 2.88 13.74
N ILE A 138 10.57 2.79 12.76
CA ILE A 138 9.22 3.31 12.84
C ILE A 138 8.21 2.19 12.60
N SER A 139 7.27 2.06 13.54
CA SER A 139 6.11 1.18 13.44
C SER A 139 4.83 2.01 13.62
N SER A 140 4.00 2.08 12.57
CA SER A 140 2.73 2.81 12.57
C SER A 140 1.55 1.94 12.13
N LEU A 141 0.36 2.21 12.69
CA LEU A 141 -0.93 1.68 12.18
C LEU A 141 -1.60 2.64 11.17
N HIS A 142 -1.17 3.90 11.16
CA HIS A 142 -1.78 4.95 10.38
C HIS A 142 -0.78 5.65 9.47
N MET A 143 -1.33 6.15 8.37
CA MET A 143 -0.66 6.95 7.35
C MET A 143 -0.30 8.32 7.90
N PHE A 144 0.97 8.73 7.80
CA PHE A 144 1.44 9.97 8.42
C PHE A 144 2.19 10.93 7.48
N ALA A 145 2.53 10.51 6.25
CA ALA A 145 3.29 11.34 5.31
C ALA A 145 2.68 12.75 5.08
N MET A 146 1.35 12.87 5.11
CA MET A 146 0.68 14.17 4.96
C MET A 146 1.01 15.14 6.10
N HIS A 147 1.01 14.68 7.35
CA HIS A 147 1.37 15.51 8.51
C HIS A 147 2.84 15.90 8.44
N THR A 148 3.70 14.94 8.10
CA THR A 148 5.13 15.21 7.89
C THR A 148 5.35 16.23 6.78
N ALA A 149 4.61 16.16 5.67
CA ALA A 149 4.75 17.09 4.56
C ALA A 149 4.35 18.53 4.91
N THR A 150 3.53 18.73 5.93
CA THR A 150 3.12 20.07 6.37
C THR A 150 4.12 20.74 7.32
N LEU A 151 5.14 20.02 7.80
CA LEU A 151 6.13 20.60 8.70
C LEU A 151 7.04 21.60 7.96
N GLU A 152 7.24 22.77 8.55
CA GLU A 152 8.05 23.87 8.01
C GLU A 152 9.50 23.44 7.77
N VAL A 153 10.06 22.61 8.66
CA VAL A 153 11.43 22.07 8.54
C VAL A 153 11.67 21.34 7.20
N TYR A 154 10.64 20.77 6.58
CA TYR A 154 10.76 20.00 5.34
C TYR A 154 10.40 20.77 4.08
N GLN A 155 9.82 21.97 4.19
CA GLN A 155 9.43 22.77 3.02
C GLN A 155 10.59 23.04 2.06
N PRO A 156 11.83 23.37 2.51
CA PRO A 156 12.96 23.57 1.61
C PRO A 156 13.30 22.32 0.79
N LYS A 157 13.36 21.15 1.43
CA LYS A 157 13.67 19.87 0.77
C LYS A 157 12.55 19.48 -0.22
N LEU A 158 11.29 19.67 0.17
CA LEU A 158 10.14 19.45 -0.70
C LEU A 158 10.17 20.35 -1.95
N ARG A 159 10.55 21.63 -1.80
CA ARG A 159 10.72 22.53 -2.96
C ARG A 159 11.79 22.01 -3.90
N ILE A 160 12.92 21.53 -3.40
CA ILE A 160 13.97 20.92 -4.23
C ILE A 160 13.41 19.70 -4.98
N MET A 161 12.76 18.78 -4.26
CA MET A 161 12.18 17.56 -4.83
C MET A 161 11.12 17.82 -5.92
N PHE A 162 10.45 18.97 -5.89
CA PHE A 162 9.35 19.29 -6.80
C PHE A 162 9.59 20.54 -7.67
N GLY A 163 10.84 20.99 -7.82
CA GLY A 163 11.18 22.09 -8.74
C GLY A 163 10.67 23.48 -8.31
N GLY A 164 10.70 23.77 -7.01
CA GLY A 164 10.38 25.07 -6.41
C GLY A 164 8.93 25.22 -5.92
N ILE A 165 7.96 24.57 -6.58
CA ILE A 165 6.55 24.63 -6.21
C ILE A 165 6.08 23.25 -5.73
N ILE A 166 5.73 23.16 -4.46
CA ILE A 166 5.20 21.94 -3.86
C ILE A 166 3.77 21.75 -4.37
N PRO A 167 3.43 20.63 -5.02
CA PRO A 167 2.07 20.37 -5.44
C PRO A 167 1.14 20.32 -4.22
N ASN A 168 0.08 21.14 -4.19
CA ASN A 168 -0.85 21.18 -3.05
C ASN A 168 -1.36 19.79 -2.64
N SER A 169 -1.55 18.89 -3.62
CA SER A 169 -1.97 17.51 -3.38
C SER A 169 -0.99 16.70 -2.51
N ILE A 170 0.31 17.04 -2.46
CA ILE A 170 1.28 16.43 -1.53
C ILE A 170 0.93 16.79 -0.08
N LEU A 171 0.44 18.01 0.15
CA LEU A 171 0.14 18.55 1.47
C LEU A 171 -1.28 18.20 1.94
N THR A 172 -2.23 18.04 1.02
CA THR A 172 -3.66 17.95 1.36
C THR A 172 -4.33 16.64 0.95
N SER A 173 -3.60 15.68 0.40
CA SER A 173 -4.20 14.44 -0.11
C SER A 173 -3.25 13.25 -0.08
N ASP A 174 -3.75 12.08 -0.48
CA ASP A 174 -2.99 10.83 -0.59
C ASP A 174 -1.98 10.82 -1.77
N ARG A 175 -1.57 11.98 -2.32
CA ARG A 175 -0.77 12.06 -3.55
C ARG A 175 0.57 11.36 -3.42
N TRP A 176 1.19 11.42 -2.24
CA TRP A 176 2.44 10.70 -1.99
C TRP A 176 2.29 9.20 -2.28
N TYR A 177 1.18 8.57 -1.89
CA TYR A 177 0.96 7.15 -2.11
C TYR A 177 0.73 6.83 -3.59
N ASP A 178 0.08 7.72 -4.33
CA ASP A 178 -0.06 7.59 -5.80
C ASP A 178 1.29 7.66 -6.55
N ILE A 179 2.33 8.19 -5.89
CA ILE A 179 3.71 8.25 -6.41
C ILE A 179 4.50 7.03 -5.90
N CYS A 180 4.55 6.85 -4.58
CA CYS A 180 5.35 5.82 -3.94
C CYS A 180 4.93 4.40 -4.35
N ILE A 181 3.62 4.10 -4.35
CA ILE A 181 3.15 2.73 -4.52
C ILE A 181 3.50 2.15 -5.89
N PRO A 182 3.13 2.80 -7.01
CA PRO A 182 3.52 2.32 -8.33
C PRO A 182 5.01 2.56 -8.61
N SER A 183 5.78 3.24 -7.76
CA SER A 183 7.23 3.32 -7.92
C SER A 183 7.95 2.15 -7.25
N LEU A 184 7.59 1.87 -5.99
CA LEU A 184 8.28 0.94 -5.12
C LEU A 184 7.80 -0.51 -5.32
N PHE A 185 6.49 -0.74 -5.49
CA PHE A 185 5.90 -2.08 -5.48
C PHE A 185 5.64 -2.64 -6.88
N GLN A 186 6.69 -2.65 -7.71
CA GLN A 186 6.64 -3.30 -9.02
C GLN A 186 6.58 -4.83 -8.85
N PRO A 187 5.79 -5.56 -9.65
CA PRO A 187 5.73 -7.01 -9.57
C PRO A 187 7.07 -7.62 -9.97
N SER A 188 7.54 -8.62 -9.23
CA SER A 188 8.65 -9.45 -9.66
C SER A 188 8.25 -10.41 -10.78
N GLU A 189 9.23 -11.01 -11.46
CA GLU A 189 8.99 -12.11 -12.41
C GLU A 189 8.20 -13.27 -11.81
N TYR A 190 8.37 -13.54 -10.50
CA TYR A 190 7.60 -14.56 -9.79
C TYR A 190 6.12 -14.18 -9.74
N SER A 191 5.80 -12.97 -9.27
CA SER A 191 4.40 -12.51 -9.19
C SER A 191 3.76 -12.33 -10.57
N LEU A 192 4.53 -11.90 -11.56
CA LEU A 192 4.04 -11.72 -12.93
C LEU A 192 3.51 -13.02 -13.54
N ARG A 193 4.04 -14.19 -13.17
CA ARG A 193 3.51 -15.49 -13.62
C ARG A 193 2.04 -15.69 -13.24
N PHE A 194 1.65 -15.23 -12.05
CA PHE A 194 0.27 -15.32 -11.56
C PHE A 194 -0.61 -14.19 -12.09
N LEU A 195 -0.05 -12.99 -12.26
CA LEU A 195 -0.78 -11.82 -12.74
C LEU A 195 -1.09 -11.90 -14.25
N LYS A 196 -0.18 -12.45 -15.05
CA LYS A 196 -0.24 -12.42 -16.52
C LYS A 196 -1.58 -12.89 -17.12
N PRO A 197 -2.20 -14.01 -16.68
CA PRO A 197 -3.49 -14.44 -17.21
C PRO A 197 -4.59 -13.38 -17.07
N TYR A 198 -4.58 -12.62 -15.97
CA TYR A 198 -5.53 -11.53 -15.73
C TYR A 198 -5.17 -10.29 -16.55
N LEU A 199 -3.89 -9.92 -16.57
CA LEU A 199 -3.41 -8.76 -17.33
C LEU A 199 -3.67 -8.90 -18.84
N ASP A 200 -3.57 -10.11 -19.38
CA ASP A 200 -3.86 -10.36 -20.79
C ASP A 200 -5.35 -10.19 -21.13
N ILE A 201 -6.25 -10.45 -20.18
CA ILE A 201 -7.67 -10.11 -20.30
C ILE A 201 -7.87 -8.59 -20.21
N PHE A 202 -7.20 -7.92 -19.26
CA PHE A 202 -7.35 -6.48 -19.02
C PHE A 202 -6.78 -5.63 -20.15
N LYS A 203 -5.82 -6.15 -20.93
CA LYS A 203 -5.32 -5.51 -22.16
C LYS A 203 -6.36 -5.53 -23.28
N LYS A 204 -7.21 -6.56 -23.35
CA LYS A 204 -8.20 -6.77 -24.42
C LYS A 204 -9.55 -6.15 -24.13
N HIS A 205 -9.82 -5.78 -22.88
CA HIS A 205 -11.11 -5.30 -22.43
C HIS A 205 -10.96 -4.09 -21.52
N LYS A 206 -11.92 -3.16 -21.60
CA LYS A 206 -12.15 -2.21 -20.50
C LYS A 206 -12.59 -2.97 -19.26
N VAL A 207 -12.09 -2.59 -18.09
CA VAL A 207 -12.39 -3.27 -16.83
C VAL A 207 -12.92 -2.31 -15.77
N LEU A 208 -14.07 -2.64 -15.19
CA LEU A 208 -14.57 -2.03 -13.97
C LEU A 208 -14.06 -2.83 -12.76
N GLY A 209 -13.16 -2.24 -11.98
CA GLY A 209 -12.71 -2.79 -10.70
C GLY A 209 -13.71 -2.46 -9.61
N ILE A 210 -14.22 -3.50 -8.94
CA ILE A 210 -15.11 -3.38 -7.79
C ILE A 210 -14.38 -3.94 -6.58
N HIS A 211 -14.20 -3.11 -5.55
CA HIS A 211 -13.68 -3.56 -4.27
C HIS A 211 -14.74 -3.39 -3.17
N VAL A 212 -15.09 -4.51 -2.54
CA VAL A 212 -16.05 -4.56 -1.43
C VAL A 212 -15.36 -5.06 -0.17
N ARG A 213 -15.16 -4.15 0.78
CA ARG A 213 -14.87 -4.46 2.18
C ARG A 213 -16.18 -4.47 2.95
N SER A 214 -16.63 -5.64 3.38
CA SER A 214 -17.92 -5.77 4.07
C SER A 214 -17.86 -5.31 5.53
N GLY A 215 -16.85 -5.75 6.27
CA GLY A 215 -16.86 -5.70 7.75
C GLY A 215 -18.05 -6.47 8.37
N GLY A 216 -18.07 -6.61 9.70
CA GLY A 216 -19.27 -7.05 10.42
C GLY A 216 -19.87 -8.40 10.00
N SER A 217 -21.21 -8.45 9.92
CA SER A 217 -22.02 -9.68 9.74
C SER A 217 -21.94 -10.38 8.37
N THR A 218 -21.34 -9.73 7.36
CA THR A 218 -21.18 -10.31 6.01
C THR A 218 -19.73 -10.51 5.61
N ALA A 219 -18.76 -10.01 6.38
CA ALA A 219 -17.35 -10.33 6.18
C ALA A 219 -17.06 -11.75 6.67
N ASN A 220 -16.09 -12.40 6.02
CA ASN A 220 -15.56 -13.67 6.51
C ASN A 220 -14.82 -13.51 7.86
N TRP A 221 -14.51 -12.27 8.27
CA TRP A 221 -13.86 -11.93 9.53
C TRP A 221 -14.60 -10.80 10.24
N LYS A 222 -14.80 -10.94 11.55
CA LYS A 222 -15.41 -9.91 12.42
C LYS A 222 -14.45 -8.74 12.62
N ASP A 223 -14.32 -7.91 11.59
CA ASP A 223 -13.84 -6.52 11.77
C ASP A 223 -15.02 -5.65 12.21
N GLY A 224 -14.73 -4.55 12.90
CA GLY A 224 -15.78 -3.63 13.36
C GLY A 224 -16.76 -3.26 12.25
N ASP A 225 -18.02 -2.99 12.63
CA ASP A 225 -19.15 -2.68 11.73
C ASP A 225 -19.00 -1.34 10.97
N TYR A 226 -17.78 -0.91 10.63
CA TYR A 226 -17.53 0.41 10.09
C TYR A 226 -17.73 0.51 8.57
N PHE A 227 -17.48 -0.58 7.83
CA PHE A 227 -17.54 -0.56 6.36
C PHE A 227 -18.96 -0.81 5.82
N LYS A 228 -19.71 -1.75 6.40
CA LYS A 228 -21.13 -2.09 6.14
C LYS A 228 -21.54 -2.23 4.66
N VAL A 229 -20.63 -2.53 3.74
CA VAL A 229 -21.00 -2.77 2.33
C VAL A 229 -21.52 -4.20 2.18
N THR A 230 -22.81 -4.38 2.43
CA THR A 230 -23.50 -5.68 2.29
C THR A 230 -23.95 -5.93 0.85
N THR A 231 -24.47 -7.14 0.56
CA THR A 231 -25.10 -7.45 -0.73
C THR A 231 -26.25 -6.49 -1.08
N SER A 232 -27.00 -6.00 -0.08
CA SER A 232 -28.05 -4.98 -0.28
C SER A 232 -27.48 -3.64 -0.75
N VAL A 233 -26.32 -3.22 -0.21
CA VAL A 233 -25.63 -2.01 -0.67
C VAL A 233 -25.13 -2.20 -2.11
N VAL A 234 -24.57 -3.36 -2.44
CA VAL A 234 -24.16 -3.69 -3.82
C VAL A 234 -25.37 -3.67 -4.76
N LYS A 235 -26.51 -4.23 -4.34
CA LYS A 235 -27.78 -4.19 -5.10
C LYS A 235 -28.22 -2.77 -5.38
N LYS A 236 -28.20 -1.88 -4.38
CA LYS A 236 -28.55 -0.45 -4.52
C LYS A 236 -27.67 0.29 -5.53
N HIS A 237 -26.44 -0.17 -5.75
CA HIS A 237 -25.50 0.43 -6.71
C HIS A 237 -25.53 -0.23 -8.10
N GLN A 238 -26.38 -1.23 -8.33
CA GLN A 238 -26.55 -1.82 -9.67
C GLN A 238 -26.88 -0.80 -10.76
N PRO A 239 -27.74 0.23 -10.55
CA PRO A 239 -27.97 1.24 -11.58
C PRO A 239 -26.70 1.96 -12.03
N LEU A 240 -25.79 2.27 -11.10
CA LEU A 240 -24.48 2.85 -11.41
C LEU A 240 -23.63 1.85 -12.20
N ILE A 241 -23.51 0.61 -11.72
CA ILE A 241 -22.75 -0.45 -12.42
C ILE A 241 -23.27 -0.63 -13.85
N HIS A 242 -24.58 -0.77 -14.02
CA HIS A 242 -25.22 -0.89 -15.33
C HIS A 242 -24.98 0.33 -16.21
N SER A 243 -24.99 1.55 -15.65
CA SER A 243 -24.71 2.76 -16.42
C SER A 243 -23.28 2.77 -16.98
N ILE A 244 -22.30 2.26 -16.23
CA ILE A 244 -20.91 2.14 -16.67
C ILE A 244 -20.79 1.04 -17.74
N LEU A 245 -21.39 -0.13 -17.51
CA LEU A 245 -21.37 -1.25 -18.45
C LEU A 245 -22.05 -0.91 -19.79
N ARG A 246 -23.13 -0.10 -19.78
CA ARG A 246 -23.80 0.34 -21.01
C ARG A 246 -22.91 1.23 -21.88
N LYS A 247 -22.02 2.02 -21.29
CA LYS A 247 -21.05 2.84 -22.04
C LYS A 247 -20.00 1.97 -22.76
N HIS A 248 -19.79 0.74 -22.29
CA HIS A 248 -18.74 -0.16 -22.77
C HIS A 248 -19.27 -1.60 -22.85
N PRO A 249 -19.97 -2.00 -23.93
CA PRO A 249 -20.65 -3.30 -24.01
C PRO A 249 -19.76 -4.52 -23.74
N ASN A 250 -18.48 -4.45 -24.14
CA ASN A 250 -17.47 -5.50 -23.96
C ASN A 250 -16.69 -5.40 -22.65
N MET A 251 -17.09 -4.52 -21.73
CA MET A 251 -16.45 -4.35 -20.43
C MET A 251 -16.58 -5.60 -19.56
N ARG A 252 -15.50 -5.91 -18.84
CA ARG A 252 -15.41 -6.93 -17.80
C ARG A 252 -15.48 -6.29 -16.41
N ILE A 253 -15.80 -7.08 -15.41
CA ILE A 253 -15.81 -6.67 -14.00
C ILE A 253 -14.71 -7.45 -13.28
N PHE A 254 -13.80 -6.75 -12.63
CA PHE A 254 -12.88 -7.37 -11.67
C PHE A 254 -13.44 -7.18 -10.26
N LEU A 255 -13.55 -8.25 -9.47
CA LEU A 255 -14.04 -8.19 -8.10
C LEU A 255 -12.94 -8.61 -7.11
N SER A 256 -12.67 -7.72 -6.15
CA SER A 256 -11.95 -8.04 -4.92
C SER A 256 -12.89 -7.85 -3.73
N THR A 257 -13.03 -8.88 -2.89
CA THR A 257 -13.88 -8.81 -1.69
C THR A 257 -13.45 -9.79 -0.60
N ASP A 258 -13.69 -9.39 0.64
CA ASP A 258 -13.49 -10.21 1.85
C ASP A 258 -14.72 -11.05 2.24
N SER A 259 -15.70 -11.18 1.35
CA SER A 259 -16.98 -11.84 1.63
C SER A 259 -17.37 -12.84 0.55
N ASP A 260 -17.50 -14.11 0.93
CA ASP A 260 -18.03 -15.16 0.06
C ASP A 260 -19.46 -14.85 -0.38
N LYS A 261 -20.27 -14.25 0.51
CA LYS A 261 -21.64 -13.84 0.23
C LYS A 261 -21.71 -12.76 -0.85
N VAL A 262 -20.83 -11.78 -0.80
CA VAL A 262 -20.75 -10.73 -1.83
C VAL A 262 -20.29 -11.31 -3.17
N GLU A 263 -19.28 -12.17 -3.16
CA GLU A 263 -18.83 -12.85 -4.38
C GLU A 263 -19.95 -13.65 -5.03
N ALA A 264 -20.64 -14.50 -4.27
CA ALA A 264 -21.76 -15.30 -4.76
C ALA A 264 -22.87 -14.42 -5.34
N PHE A 265 -23.22 -13.33 -4.66
CA PHE A 265 -24.21 -12.37 -5.14
C PHE A 265 -23.80 -11.71 -6.47
N VAL A 266 -22.58 -11.17 -6.56
CA VAL A 266 -22.07 -10.52 -7.78
C VAL A 266 -21.94 -11.53 -8.92
N LYS A 267 -21.52 -12.76 -8.63
CA LYS A 267 -21.44 -13.87 -9.60
C LYS A 267 -22.82 -14.25 -10.15
N GLY A 268 -23.86 -14.28 -9.31
CA GLY A 268 -25.23 -14.54 -9.75
C GLY A 268 -25.77 -13.53 -10.76
N ILE A 269 -25.30 -12.28 -10.69
CA ILE A 269 -25.75 -11.19 -11.57
C ILE A 269 -24.86 -11.03 -12.80
N TYR A 270 -23.54 -11.10 -12.61
CA TYR A 270 -22.55 -10.70 -13.62
C TYR A 270 -21.62 -11.84 -14.05
N GLY A 271 -21.91 -13.10 -13.72
CA GLY A 271 -20.98 -14.23 -13.86
C GLY A 271 -20.25 -14.34 -15.20
N LYS A 272 -20.92 -14.04 -16.33
CA LYS A 272 -20.31 -14.07 -17.67
C LYS A 272 -19.25 -12.97 -17.90
N LYS A 273 -19.31 -11.87 -17.15
CA LYS A 273 -18.42 -10.71 -17.23
C LYS A 273 -17.42 -10.64 -16.07
N LEU A 274 -17.60 -11.48 -15.05
CA LEU A 274 -16.87 -11.42 -13.79
C LEU A 274 -15.49 -12.09 -13.89
N ILE A 275 -14.51 -11.39 -13.35
CA ILE A 275 -13.13 -11.82 -13.14
C ILE A 275 -12.84 -11.66 -11.65
N TYR A 276 -12.27 -12.68 -11.05
CA TYR A 276 -11.78 -12.64 -9.67
C TYR A 276 -10.63 -13.64 -9.57
N VAL A 277 -9.67 -13.39 -8.68
CA VAL A 277 -8.61 -14.36 -8.44
C VAL A 277 -9.24 -15.62 -7.82
N LYS A 278 -8.84 -16.81 -8.25
CA LYS A 278 -9.47 -18.07 -7.78
C LYS A 278 -8.46 -19.11 -7.31
N GLU A 279 -7.21 -18.95 -7.71
CA GLU A 279 -6.12 -19.90 -7.47
C GLU A 279 -5.66 -19.89 -6.01
N PHE A 280 -5.93 -18.81 -5.27
CA PHE A 280 -5.43 -18.59 -3.94
C PHE A 280 -6.55 -18.29 -2.94
N PRO A 281 -6.47 -18.83 -1.71
CA PRO A 281 -7.50 -18.66 -0.70
C PRO A 281 -7.57 -17.21 -0.19
N ARG A 282 -8.76 -16.79 0.20
CA ARG A 282 -8.96 -15.54 0.94
C ARG A 282 -8.54 -15.75 2.41
N SER A 283 -7.74 -14.83 2.95
CA SER A 283 -7.41 -14.80 4.38
C SER A 283 -7.33 -13.37 4.92
N HIS A 284 -7.51 -13.22 6.23
CA HIS A 284 -7.14 -11.99 6.94
C HIS A 284 -5.63 -11.96 7.13
N VAL A 285 -4.90 -11.52 6.10
CA VAL A 285 -3.42 -11.52 6.05
C VAL A 285 -2.73 -10.73 7.17
N GLY A 286 -3.48 -9.89 7.90
CA GLY A 286 -2.98 -9.22 9.11
C GLY A 286 -2.98 -10.09 10.39
N LYS A 287 -3.75 -11.18 10.41
CA LYS A 287 -3.95 -12.07 11.58
C LYS A 287 -3.38 -13.46 11.32
N ASN A 288 -3.74 -14.08 10.20
CA ASN A 288 -3.33 -15.45 9.85
C ASN A 288 -2.78 -15.48 8.41
N PRO A 289 -1.60 -14.88 8.16
CA PRO A 289 -1.00 -14.88 6.83
C PRO A 289 -0.48 -16.27 6.44
N SER A 290 -0.62 -16.59 5.17
CA SER A 290 0.11 -17.62 4.44
C SER A 290 0.68 -16.99 3.17
N GLU A 291 1.67 -17.61 2.53
CA GLU A 291 2.25 -17.09 1.29
C GLU A 291 1.19 -16.97 0.18
N GLU A 292 0.30 -17.96 0.08
CA GLU A 292 -0.81 -17.99 -0.89
C GLU A 292 -1.81 -16.86 -0.64
N SER A 293 -2.17 -16.63 0.63
CA SER A 293 -3.11 -15.56 0.96
C SER A 293 -2.49 -14.16 0.82
N LEU A 294 -1.18 -14.04 1.04
CA LEU A 294 -0.44 -12.82 0.71
C LEU A 294 -0.40 -12.61 -0.81
N MET A 295 -0.10 -13.65 -1.60
CA MET A 295 -0.10 -13.57 -3.07
C MET A 295 -1.47 -13.13 -3.58
N ARG A 296 -2.55 -13.74 -3.07
CA ARG A 296 -3.93 -13.31 -3.35
C ARG A 296 -4.12 -11.82 -3.07
N SER A 297 -3.71 -11.38 -1.89
CA SER A 297 -3.88 -10.00 -1.44
C SER A 297 -3.10 -9.01 -2.32
N TYR A 298 -1.90 -9.40 -2.76
CA TYR A 298 -1.12 -8.59 -3.69
C TYR A 298 -1.77 -8.52 -5.07
N MET A 299 -2.18 -9.67 -5.62
CA MET A 299 -2.84 -9.73 -6.93
C MET A 299 -4.10 -8.86 -6.96
N ASP A 300 -4.94 -8.94 -5.94
CA ASP A 300 -6.15 -8.13 -5.85
C ASP A 300 -5.85 -6.62 -5.86
N LEU A 301 -4.85 -6.17 -5.08
CA LEU A 301 -4.41 -4.76 -5.08
C LEU A 301 -3.85 -4.33 -6.44
N TYR A 302 -2.96 -5.13 -7.02
CA TYR A 302 -2.32 -4.81 -8.28
C TYR A 302 -3.34 -4.76 -9.43
N LEU A 303 -4.24 -5.74 -9.52
CA LEU A 303 -5.28 -5.82 -10.54
C LEU A 303 -6.31 -4.68 -10.40
N LEU A 304 -6.69 -4.27 -9.19
CA LEU A 304 -7.45 -3.03 -9.00
C LEU A 304 -6.73 -1.83 -9.64
N GLY A 305 -5.42 -1.74 -9.46
CA GLY A 305 -4.57 -0.74 -10.11
C GLY A 305 -4.60 -0.78 -11.64
N GLN A 306 -4.95 -1.91 -12.24
CA GLN A 306 -5.01 -2.07 -13.70
C GLN A 306 -6.40 -1.79 -14.30
N CYS A 307 -7.42 -1.50 -13.50
CA CYS A 307 -8.78 -1.25 -13.99
C CYS A 307 -8.96 0.15 -14.61
N ASP A 308 -9.91 0.29 -15.54
CA ASP A 308 -10.24 1.55 -16.21
C ASP A 308 -11.26 2.40 -15.45
N TYR A 309 -12.08 1.76 -14.61
CA TYR A 309 -13.04 2.37 -13.70
C TYR A 309 -12.93 1.70 -12.34
N LEU A 310 -13.22 2.43 -11.27
CA LEU A 310 -13.17 1.90 -9.90
C LEU A 310 -14.46 2.19 -9.14
N LEU A 311 -15.04 1.17 -8.51
CA LEU A 311 -16.11 1.29 -7.51
C LEU A 311 -15.61 0.69 -6.19
N LEU A 312 -15.35 1.54 -5.21
CA LEU A 312 -14.58 1.19 -4.02
C LEU A 312 -15.39 1.35 -2.73
N THR A 313 -15.04 0.59 -1.70
CA THR A 313 -15.52 0.85 -0.33
C THR A 313 -14.83 2.08 0.27
N ARG A 314 -15.62 3.06 0.75
CA ARG A 314 -15.11 4.27 1.39
C ARG A 314 -14.38 3.92 2.70
N ARG A 315 -13.31 4.67 3.00
CA ARG A 315 -12.47 4.52 4.21
C ARG A 315 -11.72 3.19 4.37
N SER A 316 -11.83 2.27 3.41
CA SER A 316 -10.99 1.07 3.40
C SER A 316 -9.57 1.42 2.96
N GLY A 317 -8.57 1.13 3.81
CA GLY A 317 -7.16 1.23 3.44
C GLY A 317 -6.83 0.39 2.21
N TYR A 318 -7.47 -0.77 2.07
CA TYR A 318 -7.33 -1.63 0.90
C TYR A 318 -7.84 -0.97 -0.39
N SER A 319 -9.04 -0.35 -0.35
CA SER A 319 -9.53 0.48 -1.47
C SER A 319 -8.56 1.61 -1.82
N ARG A 320 -8.01 2.28 -0.80
CA ARG A 320 -7.08 3.39 -0.98
C ARG A 320 -5.80 2.91 -1.67
N MET A 321 -5.23 1.79 -1.26
CA MET A 321 -4.03 1.23 -1.88
C MET A 321 -4.30 0.72 -3.29
N GLY A 322 -5.42 0.02 -3.52
CA GLY A 322 -5.82 -0.42 -4.87
C GLY A 322 -6.01 0.76 -5.84
N ARG A 323 -6.52 1.91 -5.34
CA ARG A 323 -6.55 3.16 -6.10
C ARG A 323 -5.15 3.70 -6.38
N ALA A 324 -4.26 3.70 -5.40
CA ALA A 324 -2.90 4.24 -5.55
C ALA A 324 -2.03 3.43 -6.53
N PHE A 325 -2.27 2.13 -6.67
CA PHE A 325 -1.69 1.32 -7.77
C PHE A 325 -2.17 1.76 -9.17
N ASN A 326 -3.26 2.53 -9.26
CA ASN A 326 -3.88 2.91 -10.53
C ASN A 326 -3.24 4.15 -11.15
N MET A 327 -2.40 3.94 -12.16
CA MET A 327 -1.78 5.03 -12.93
C MET A 327 -2.65 5.55 -14.09
N LYS A 328 -3.82 4.94 -14.36
CA LYS A 328 -4.67 5.24 -15.52
C LYS A 328 -5.59 6.46 -15.31
N LYS A 329 -5.53 7.12 -14.15
CA LYS A 329 -6.46 8.19 -13.75
C LYS A 329 -7.94 7.76 -13.92
N ALA A 330 -8.24 6.53 -13.52
CA ALA A 330 -9.57 5.94 -13.66
C ALA A 330 -10.66 6.79 -12.97
N PRO A 331 -11.87 6.93 -13.54
CA PRO A 331 -13.01 7.47 -12.81
C PRO A 331 -13.32 6.60 -11.58
N ILE A 332 -13.41 7.23 -10.42
CA ILE A 332 -13.61 6.57 -9.13
C ILE A 332 -14.98 6.88 -8.57
N PHE A 333 -15.67 5.83 -8.14
CA PHE A 333 -16.94 5.87 -7.44
C PHE A 333 -16.80 5.18 -6.08
N TYR A 334 -17.69 5.53 -5.16
CA TYR A 334 -17.73 4.90 -3.85
C TYR A 334 -19.13 4.36 -3.55
N PHE A 335 -19.18 3.21 -2.88
CA PHE A 335 -20.42 2.73 -2.28
C PHE A 335 -20.93 3.72 -1.23
N LYS A 336 -22.20 4.09 -1.35
CA LYS A 336 -22.97 4.84 -0.35
C LYS A 336 -23.73 3.85 0.54
N VAL A 337 -23.22 3.64 1.75
CA VAL A 337 -23.88 2.83 2.79
C VAL A 337 -25.13 3.54 3.27
#